data_AF-A0A1F7Q4T8-F1
#
_entry.id   AF-A0A1F7Q4T8-F1
#
_cell.length_a   1.000
_cell.length_b   1.000
_cell.length_c   1.000
_cell.angle_alpha   90.00
_cell.angle_beta   90.00
_cell.angle_gamma   90.00
#
_symmetry.space_group_name_H-M   'P 1'
#
loop_
_entity.id
_entity.type
_entity.pdbx_description
1 polymer ?
#
loop_
_entity_poly.entity_id
_entity_poly.type
_entity_poly.pdbx_seq_one_letter_code
_entity_poly.pdbx_strand_id
1 'polypeptide(L)'
;MRRPPAARAGAALLLVLLAGGLGPAAAQPTESDVFVAEGVLALEDKKYDEALAHFRRALEREPGHIEALYYSGVAHMGRGRPDAALPFLEKARAHSPGEVSVAFQLGLAYFALKRYDRAAPLLEEVFSGSPELDGLGYYVGFLRYRRQDYQGALRAFRTGRTTDPNLAQLTRLYTGLALAGLGLPEQAAAEVDQALRLQPASPLTGPAERLRESFAASRSRARRFHLGATLGVFFDDNVTARPNPEPNNRTVYELRRPGHTSVGELFSLDLGYDWLRRGAWDGTAGYAFFTTYNDELPSYNLMVHTGNASLARRGALAGMPLLSGAQYAYDLILLDDKEFVQRHATSLFGTLIESDGHLTNAQFRVEVKEFSEERPLVSEEFQDGVNWRLGLLHVVRFRQDRHFVRVGYQADLDDTRGENLDYFGHRVLAGASATLPWGGVRLSYDVSFHLRDYRHRHTLLPERAPGSLERRDRELTHQARVEVPLSRGFALIGDYLRTVNDSNIPSFEYERNVVTLSLSWQY
;
A
#
# COMPACT_ATOMS: atom_id res chain seq x y z
N MET A 1 -12.32 15.33 59.13
CA MET A 1 -11.23 15.61 58.15
C MET A 1 -11.83 16.22 56.89
N ARG A 2 -11.08 17.15 56.28
CA ARG A 2 -11.55 18.33 55.53
C ARG A 2 -12.33 18.07 54.23
N ARG A 3 -13.48 18.73 54.10
CA ARG A 3 -14.06 19.35 52.88
C ARG A 3 -13.56 20.82 52.80
N PRO A 4 -13.67 21.60 51.69
CA PRO A 4 -14.94 21.88 50.98
C PRO A 4 -14.76 22.26 49.46
N PRO A 5 -15.71 22.96 48.78
CA PRO A 5 -16.74 22.31 47.97
C PRO A 5 -16.90 22.89 46.53
N ALA A 6 -17.73 22.22 45.74
CA ALA A 6 -18.28 22.72 44.48
C ALA A 6 -19.33 23.82 44.71
N ALA A 7 -19.45 24.77 43.77
CA ALA A 7 -20.60 25.67 43.68
C ALA A 7 -21.00 25.90 42.21
N ARG A 8 -22.29 25.70 41.94
CA ARG A 8 -23.01 26.03 40.70
C ARG A 8 -23.77 27.34 40.88
N ALA A 9 -23.98 28.00 39.74
CA ALA A 9 -25.16 28.78 39.33
C ALA A 9 -25.46 30.15 39.99
N GLY A 10 -25.54 31.17 39.13
CA GLY A 10 -26.81 31.84 38.86
C GLY A 10 -27.11 33.17 39.58
N ALA A 11 -27.04 34.25 38.80
CA ALA A 11 -27.84 35.49 38.85
C ALA A 11 -27.85 36.36 40.14
N ALA A 12 -27.39 37.61 39.99
CA ALA A 12 -27.96 38.77 40.70
C ALA A 12 -27.62 40.07 39.96
N LEU A 13 -28.64 40.91 39.77
CA LEU A 13 -28.62 42.22 39.10
C LEU A 13 -28.79 43.32 40.18
N LEU A 14 -27.97 44.37 40.08
CA LEU A 14 -28.16 45.80 40.44
C LEU A 14 -28.08 46.38 41.89
N LEU A 15 -27.24 47.45 41.97
CA LEU A 15 -27.25 48.72 42.75
C LEU A 15 -26.93 48.63 44.28
N VAL A 16 -26.14 49.48 44.97
CA VAL A 16 -25.63 50.86 44.72
C VAL A 16 -24.55 51.32 45.75
N LEU A 17 -23.60 52.15 45.27
CA LEU A 17 -22.80 53.28 45.87
C LEU A 17 -21.71 53.19 46.97
N LEU A 18 -20.63 53.95 46.65
CA LEU A 18 -19.72 54.81 47.45
C LEU A 18 -18.42 54.24 48.06
N ALA A 19 -17.28 54.55 47.42
CA ALA A 19 -16.19 55.38 47.99
C ALA A 19 -14.96 55.54 47.05
N GLY A 20 -14.69 56.78 46.64
CA GLY A 20 -13.35 57.42 46.52
C GLY A 20 -12.26 56.84 45.60
N GLY A 21 -12.00 57.52 44.47
CA GLY A 21 -10.72 57.43 43.75
C GLY A 21 -10.76 58.08 42.36
N LEU A 22 -10.07 59.21 42.19
CA LEU A 22 -10.00 60.04 40.98
C LEU A 22 -9.34 59.33 39.77
N GLY A 23 -10.02 59.35 38.62
CA GLY A 23 -9.55 58.94 37.27
C GLY A 23 -10.64 59.31 36.24
N PRO A 24 -10.32 59.58 34.96
CA PRO A 24 -11.01 60.58 34.13
C PRO A 24 -12.49 60.26 33.88
N ALA A 25 -13.28 61.32 33.75
CA ALA A 25 -14.71 61.30 33.51
C ALA A 25 -15.11 60.28 32.42
N ALA A 26 -15.91 59.28 32.81
CA ALA A 26 -16.65 58.45 31.87
C ALA A 26 -17.57 59.37 31.06
N ALA A 27 -17.30 59.50 29.76
CA ALA A 27 -18.23 60.11 28.82
C ALA A 27 -19.58 59.39 28.95
N GLN A 28 -20.68 60.13 28.97
CA GLN A 28 -21.99 59.50 28.90
C GLN A 28 -22.08 58.68 27.61
N PRO A 29 -22.61 57.45 27.64
CA PRO A 29 -22.78 56.64 26.44
C PRO A 29 -23.61 57.43 25.43
N THR A 30 -23.11 57.53 24.20
CA THR A 30 -23.82 58.18 23.12
C THR A 30 -25.07 57.36 22.74
N GLU A 31 -26.03 57.98 22.07
CA GLU A 31 -27.19 57.25 21.53
C GLU A 31 -26.73 56.10 20.60
N SER A 32 -25.59 56.26 19.91
CA SER A 32 -24.98 55.22 19.08
C SER A 32 -24.47 54.05 19.92
N ASP A 33 -23.77 54.30 21.03
CA ASP A 33 -23.27 53.25 21.94
C ASP A 33 -24.43 52.39 22.50
N VAL A 34 -25.57 53.01 22.79
CA VAL A 34 -26.77 52.29 23.25
C VAL A 34 -27.30 51.36 22.17
N PHE A 35 -27.44 51.82 20.93
CA PHE A 35 -27.86 50.97 19.81
C PHE A 35 -26.85 49.86 19.52
N VAL A 36 -25.55 50.10 19.67
CA VAL A 36 -24.54 49.04 19.53
C VAL A 36 -24.72 47.98 20.61
N ALA A 37 -24.91 48.37 21.87
CA ALA A 37 -25.12 47.43 22.97
C ALA A 37 -26.37 46.57 22.75
N GLU A 38 -27.50 47.15 22.34
CA GLU A 38 -28.71 46.42 21.98
C GLU A 38 -28.47 45.44 20.81
N GLY A 39 -27.76 45.90 19.78
CA GLY A 39 -27.43 45.06 18.63
C GLY A 39 -26.51 43.90 18.97
N VAL A 40 -25.54 44.09 19.87
CA VAL A 40 -24.65 43.02 20.35
C VAL A 40 -25.44 41.97 21.13
N LEU A 41 -26.36 42.37 22.01
CA LEU A 41 -27.25 41.44 22.72
C LEU A 41 -28.10 40.62 21.74
N ALA A 42 -28.68 41.27 20.72
CA ALA A 42 -29.42 40.56 19.68
C ALA A 42 -28.51 39.61 18.85
N LEU A 43 -27.25 39.98 18.64
CA LEU A 43 -26.26 39.16 17.94
C LEU A 43 -25.87 37.92 18.75
N GLU A 44 -25.70 38.03 20.07
CA GLU A 44 -25.47 36.90 20.98
C GLU A 44 -26.63 35.90 20.97
N ASP A 45 -27.86 36.42 20.88
CA ASP A 45 -29.09 35.63 20.68
C ASP A 45 -29.25 35.08 19.24
N LYS A 46 -28.28 35.34 18.35
CA LYS A 46 -28.31 34.99 16.91
C LYS A 46 -29.49 35.59 16.13
N LYS A 47 -30.11 36.66 16.64
CA LYS A 47 -31.17 37.42 15.96
C LYS A 47 -30.54 38.43 15.01
N TYR A 48 -29.93 37.93 13.93
CA TYR A 48 -29.09 38.73 13.04
C TYR A 48 -29.83 39.91 12.38
N ASP A 49 -31.11 39.75 12.02
CA ASP A 49 -31.90 40.84 11.41
C ASP A 49 -32.16 41.99 12.40
N GLU A 50 -32.45 41.65 13.66
CA GLU A 50 -32.64 42.61 14.75
C GLU A 50 -31.33 43.33 15.07
N ALA A 51 -30.23 42.57 15.23
CA ALA A 51 -28.90 43.13 15.45
C ALA A 51 -28.52 44.14 14.36
N LEU A 52 -28.72 43.79 13.07
CA LEU A 52 -28.45 44.68 11.94
C LEU A 52 -29.33 45.93 11.95
N ALA A 53 -30.57 45.85 12.43
CA ALA A 53 -31.43 47.02 12.57
C ALA A 53 -30.91 48.00 13.63
N HIS A 54 -30.47 47.49 14.79
CA HIS A 54 -29.84 48.31 15.82
C HIS A 54 -28.51 48.91 15.35
N PHE A 55 -27.62 48.12 14.72
CA PHE A 55 -26.38 48.66 14.17
C PHE A 55 -26.60 49.69 13.07
N ARG A 56 -27.65 49.53 12.25
CA ARG A 56 -28.02 50.55 11.27
C ARG A 56 -28.40 51.86 11.94
N ARG A 57 -29.19 51.83 13.02
CA ARG A 57 -29.54 53.04 13.79
C ARG A 57 -28.32 53.69 14.42
N ALA A 58 -27.37 52.91 14.93
CA ALA A 58 -26.07 53.41 15.40
C ALA A 58 -25.33 54.15 14.27
N LEU A 59 -25.22 53.52 13.09
CA LEU A 59 -24.54 54.11 11.92
C LEU A 59 -25.28 55.30 11.28
N GLU A 60 -26.60 55.42 11.46
CA GLU A 60 -27.37 56.61 11.08
C GLU A 60 -27.04 57.81 11.99
N ARG A 61 -26.64 57.58 13.23
CA ARG A 61 -26.17 58.62 14.17
C ARG A 61 -24.70 58.94 13.98
N GLU A 62 -23.88 57.89 13.88
CA GLU A 62 -22.44 58.00 13.71
C GLU A 62 -21.94 57.04 12.61
N PRO A 63 -21.85 57.52 11.35
CA PRO A 63 -21.49 56.68 10.20
C PRO A 63 -20.11 55.99 10.29
N GLY A 64 -19.22 56.51 11.13
CA GLY A 64 -17.86 56.00 11.35
C GLY A 64 -17.70 55.16 12.63
N HIS A 65 -18.79 54.83 13.33
CA HIS A 65 -18.72 54.11 14.60
C HIS A 65 -18.14 52.70 14.40
N ILE A 66 -16.92 52.47 14.87
CA ILE A 66 -16.11 51.28 14.56
C ILE A 66 -16.82 50.00 15.01
N GLU A 67 -17.35 49.96 16.24
CA GLU A 67 -18.04 48.77 16.75
C GLU A 67 -19.31 48.45 15.96
N ALA A 68 -20.14 49.45 15.63
CA ALA A 68 -21.33 49.26 14.80
C ALA A 68 -20.98 48.71 13.41
N LEU A 69 -19.91 49.21 12.79
CA LEU A 69 -19.39 48.71 11.52
C LEU A 69 -18.88 47.26 11.66
N TYR A 70 -18.06 47.00 12.68
CA TYR A 70 -17.52 45.67 12.97
C TYR A 70 -18.62 44.63 13.20
N TYR A 71 -19.54 44.89 14.12
CA TYR A 71 -20.62 43.96 14.45
C TYR A 71 -21.66 43.83 13.33
N SER A 72 -21.87 44.86 12.49
CA SER A 72 -22.62 44.69 11.23
C SER A 72 -21.98 43.65 10.33
N GLY A 73 -20.65 43.74 10.15
CA GLY A 73 -19.86 42.75 9.44
C GLY A 73 -20.01 41.33 10.02
N VAL A 74 -19.84 41.19 11.34
CA VAL A 74 -19.99 39.91 12.06
C VAL A 74 -21.40 39.35 11.89
N ALA A 75 -22.45 40.17 12.00
CA ALA A 75 -23.83 39.75 11.81
C ALA A 75 -24.09 39.24 10.38
N HIS A 76 -23.52 39.91 9.37
CA HIS A 76 -23.59 39.44 7.98
C HIS A 76 -22.82 38.12 7.76
N MET A 77 -21.65 37.95 8.40
CA MET A 77 -20.93 36.67 8.41
C MET A 77 -21.75 35.55 9.05
N GLY A 78 -22.42 35.82 10.18
CA GLY A 78 -23.31 34.88 10.87
C GLY A 78 -24.50 34.42 10.01
N ARG A 79 -24.95 35.27 9.07
CA ARG A 79 -25.97 34.92 8.06
C ARG A 79 -25.43 34.17 6.83
N GLY A 80 -24.12 33.87 6.80
CA GLY A 80 -23.48 33.27 5.64
C GLY A 80 -23.40 34.20 4.42
N ARG A 81 -23.42 35.53 4.63
CA ARG A 81 -23.34 36.56 3.57
C ARG A 81 -22.02 37.35 3.67
N PRO A 82 -20.87 36.73 3.37
CA PRO A 82 -19.57 37.40 3.48
C PRO A 82 -19.40 38.56 2.49
N ASP A 83 -20.11 38.53 1.36
CA ASP A 83 -20.18 39.61 0.38
C ASP A 83 -20.80 40.89 0.98
N ALA A 84 -21.87 40.73 1.76
CA ALA A 84 -22.53 41.84 2.43
C ALA A 84 -21.76 42.34 3.67
N ALA A 85 -20.91 41.49 4.26
CA ALA A 85 -20.05 41.86 5.40
C ALA A 85 -18.88 42.77 4.99
N LEU A 86 -18.30 42.54 3.81
CA LEU A 86 -17.11 43.27 3.33
C LEU A 86 -17.20 44.80 3.45
N PRO A 87 -18.24 45.51 2.94
CA PRO A 87 -18.24 46.96 2.97
C PRO A 87 -18.22 47.53 4.40
N PHE A 88 -18.80 46.83 5.38
CA PHE A 88 -18.76 47.26 6.77
C PHE A 88 -17.39 47.00 7.40
N LEU A 89 -16.80 45.83 7.16
CA LEU A 89 -15.49 45.46 7.69
C LEU A 89 -14.34 46.28 7.05
N GLU A 90 -14.44 46.59 5.75
CA GLU A 90 -13.49 47.48 5.06
C GLU A 90 -13.56 48.90 5.63
N LYS A 91 -14.75 49.43 5.89
CA LYS A 91 -14.93 50.73 6.57
C LYS A 91 -14.39 50.69 8.01
N ALA A 92 -14.70 49.64 8.78
CA ALA A 92 -14.17 49.48 10.13
C ALA A 92 -12.63 49.48 10.12
N ARG A 93 -12.01 48.78 9.16
CA ARG A 93 -10.55 48.72 9.01
C ARG A 93 -9.97 50.07 8.58
N ALA A 94 -10.68 50.85 7.77
CA ALA A 94 -10.26 52.19 7.39
C ALA A 94 -10.27 53.17 8.59
N HIS A 95 -11.25 53.04 9.48
CA HIS A 95 -11.34 53.85 10.71
C HIS A 95 -10.38 53.39 11.81
N SER A 96 -10.10 52.09 11.90
CA SER A 96 -9.13 51.52 12.85
C SER A 96 -8.19 50.50 12.19
N PRO A 97 -7.10 50.97 11.57
CA PRO A 97 -6.12 50.10 10.89
C PRO A 97 -5.33 49.17 11.81
N GLY A 98 -5.39 49.36 13.14
CA GLY A 98 -4.67 48.53 14.11
C GLY A 98 -5.53 47.48 14.80
N GLU A 99 -6.85 47.49 14.58
CA GLU A 99 -7.78 46.63 15.31
C GLU A 99 -7.70 45.17 14.81
N VAL A 100 -7.22 44.28 15.68
CA VAL A 100 -6.96 42.86 15.38
C VAL A 100 -8.26 42.12 15.08
N SER A 101 -9.33 42.41 15.83
CA SER A 101 -10.64 41.78 15.64
C SER A 101 -11.22 42.09 14.26
N VAL A 102 -11.11 43.33 13.82
CA VAL A 102 -11.53 43.79 12.48
C VAL A 102 -10.68 43.14 11.39
N ALA A 103 -9.35 43.10 11.53
CA ALA A 103 -8.47 42.42 10.57
C ALA A 103 -8.83 40.94 10.41
N PHE A 104 -9.07 40.26 11.53
CA PHE A 104 -9.44 38.85 11.54
C PHE A 104 -10.76 38.62 10.80
N GLN A 105 -11.83 39.33 11.16
CA GLN A 105 -13.14 39.17 10.51
C GLN A 105 -13.10 39.55 9.02
N LEU A 106 -12.38 40.61 8.65
CA LEU A 106 -12.19 41.00 7.26
C LEU A 106 -11.42 39.92 6.48
N GLY A 107 -10.37 39.36 7.08
CA GLY A 107 -9.61 38.24 6.55
C GLY A 107 -10.49 37.00 6.31
N LEU A 108 -11.36 36.66 7.28
CA LEU A 108 -12.33 35.56 7.15
C LEU A 108 -13.36 35.81 6.05
N ALA A 109 -13.87 37.04 5.93
CA ALA A 109 -14.80 37.41 4.85
C ALA A 109 -14.15 37.25 3.47
N TYR A 110 -12.91 37.69 3.29
CA TYR A 110 -12.17 37.45 2.06
C TYR A 110 -11.88 35.97 1.81
N PHE A 111 -11.55 35.21 2.86
CA PHE A 111 -11.31 33.78 2.76
C PHE A 111 -12.56 33.03 2.29
N ALA A 112 -13.73 33.33 2.86
CA ALA A 112 -15.01 32.75 2.49
C ALA A 112 -15.38 33.04 1.03
N LEU A 113 -15.01 34.21 0.53
CA LEU A 113 -15.16 34.62 -0.88
C LEU A 113 -14.04 34.10 -1.79
N LYS A 114 -13.14 33.25 -1.29
CA LYS A 114 -11.97 32.69 -2.00
C LYS A 114 -11.01 33.77 -2.54
N ARG A 115 -11.06 34.98 -2.00
CA ARG A 115 -10.15 36.11 -2.33
C ARG A 115 -8.87 36.00 -1.50
N TYR A 116 -8.14 34.90 -1.68
CA TYR A 116 -7.02 34.52 -0.83
C TYR A 116 -5.88 35.54 -0.79
N ASP A 117 -5.65 36.26 -1.90
CA ASP A 117 -4.60 37.29 -1.98
C ASP A 117 -4.88 38.49 -1.05
N ARG A 118 -6.17 38.78 -0.79
CA ARG A 118 -6.58 39.80 0.19
C ARG A 118 -6.69 39.24 1.60
N ALA A 119 -7.07 37.98 1.76
CA ALA A 119 -7.19 37.34 3.07
C ALA A 119 -5.84 37.12 3.75
N ALA A 120 -4.84 36.66 2.98
CA ALA A 120 -3.54 36.27 3.53
C ALA A 120 -2.82 37.36 4.33
N PRO A 121 -2.59 38.59 3.83
CA PRO A 121 -1.87 39.60 4.59
C PRO A 121 -2.58 39.94 5.92
N LEU A 122 -3.91 40.00 5.93
CA LEU A 122 -4.69 40.28 7.14
C LEU A 122 -4.59 39.15 8.17
N LEU A 123 -4.77 37.90 7.74
CA LEU A 123 -4.73 36.75 8.66
C LEU A 123 -3.31 36.44 9.13
N GLU A 124 -2.29 36.67 8.31
CA GLU A 124 -0.88 36.53 8.70
C GLU A 124 -0.44 37.63 9.68
N GLU A 125 -0.94 38.85 9.53
CA GLU A 125 -0.76 39.94 10.50
C GLU A 125 -1.34 39.53 11.87
N VAL A 126 -2.60 39.10 11.91
CA VAL A 126 -3.26 38.63 13.14
C VAL A 126 -2.50 37.45 13.75
N PHE A 127 -2.04 36.50 12.94
CA PHE A 127 -1.34 35.32 13.43
C PHE A 127 0.03 35.63 14.02
N SER A 128 0.69 36.68 13.53
CA SER A 128 1.98 37.13 14.07
C SER A 128 1.84 37.69 15.49
N GLY A 129 0.72 38.35 15.79
CA GLY A 129 0.44 38.92 17.12
C GLY A 129 -0.31 37.97 18.07
N SER A 130 -1.14 37.07 17.55
CA SER A 130 -2.02 36.20 18.36
C SER A 130 -2.20 34.82 17.70
N PRO A 131 -1.14 33.99 17.65
CA PRO A 131 -1.16 32.72 16.91
C PRO A 131 -2.11 31.67 17.52
N GLU A 132 -2.50 31.83 18.78
CA GLU A 132 -3.41 30.92 19.49
C GLU A 132 -4.90 31.31 19.38
N LEU A 133 -5.23 32.38 18.64
CA LEU A 133 -6.61 32.79 18.40
C LEU A 133 -7.39 31.63 17.76
N ASP A 134 -8.60 31.38 18.29
CA ASP A 134 -9.39 30.21 17.91
C ASP A 134 -9.63 30.16 16.39
N GLY A 135 -9.23 29.04 15.78
CA GLY A 135 -9.41 28.76 14.36
C GLY A 135 -8.42 29.46 13.43
N LEU A 136 -7.68 30.48 13.87
CA LEU A 136 -6.79 31.26 13.01
C LEU A 136 -5.69 30.42 12.34
N GLY A 137 -5.09 29.50 13.10
CA GLY A 137 -4.01 28.64 12.59
C GLY A 137 -4.43 27.76 11.41
N TYR A 138 -5.71 27.37 11.33
CA TYR A 138 -6.25 26.68 10.16
C TYR A 138 -6.19 27.56 8.91
N TYR A 139 -6.72 28.79 8.98
CA TYR A 139 -6.81 29.65 7.80
C TYR A 139 -5.43 30.03 7.28
N VAL A 140 -4.50 30.39 8.17
CA VAL A 140 -3.11 30.69 7.82
C VAL A 140 -2.42 29.45 7.27
N GLY A 141 -2.58 28.30 7.92
CA GLY A 141 -2.01 27.05 7.45
C GLY A 141 -2.51 26.65 6.06
N PHE A 142 -3.81 26.82 5.80
CA PHE A 142 -4.41 26.55 4.50
C PHE A 142 -3.86 27.47 3.41
N LEU A 143 -3.73 28.77 3.70
CA LEU A 143 -3.18 29.75 2.76
C LEU A 143 -1.72 29.44 2.40
N ARG A 144 -0.91 29.03 3.38
CA ARG A 144 0.48 28.60 3.16
C ARG A 144 0.56 27.28 2.39
N TYR A 145 -0.30 26.32 2.71
CA TYR A 145 -0.42 25.07 1.97
C TYR A 145 -0.74 25.32 0.49
N ARG A 146 -1.67 26.24 0.19
CA ARG A 146 -2.01 26.64 -1.18
C ARG A 146 -0.85 27.28 -1.94
N ARG A 147 0.07 27.95 -1.22
CA ARG A 147 1.32 28.51 -1.75
C ARG A 147 2.47 27.49 -1.78
N GLN A 148 2.21 26.21 -1.48
CA GLN A 148 3.19 25.13 -1.36
C GLN A 148 4.27 25.35 -0.28
N ASP A 149 4.07 26.31 0.63
CA ASP A 149 4.86 26.46 1.84
C ASP A 149 4.37 25.46 2.90
N TYR A 150 4.69 24.19 2.68
CA TYR A 150 4.23 23.11 3.55
C TYR A 150 4.83 23.19 4.97
N GLN A 151 6.06 23.69 5.10
CA GLN A 151 6.69 23.86 6.42
C GLN A 151 6.01 24.98 7.22
N GLY A 152 5.76 26.13 6.58
CA GLY A 152 5.03 27.23 7.21
C GLY A 152 3.57 26.88 7.50
N ALA A 153 2.94 26.06 6.66
CA ALA A 153 1.59 25.52 6.89
C ALA A 153 1.55 24.64 8.15
N LEU A 154 2.48 23.70 8.29
CA LEU A 154 2.55 22.82 9.47
C LEU A 154 2.79 23.61 10.76
N ARG A 155 3.58 24.68 10.72
CA ARG A 155 3.76 25.57 11.87
C ARG A 155 2.42 26.18 12.27
N ALA A 156 1.68 26.76 11.32
CA ALA A 156 0.40 27.38 11.59
C ALA A 156 -0.65 26.38 12.11
N PHE A 157 -0.75 25.19 11.51
CA PHE A 157 -1.68 24.15 11.96
C PHE A 157 -1.36 23.63 13.38
N ARG A 158 -0.08 23.54 13.75
CA ARG A 158 0.34 23.05 15.07
C ARG A 158 0.22 24.10 16.17
N THR A 159 0.45 25.37 15.85
CA THR A 159 0.34 26.47 16.82
C THR A 159 -1.11 26.87 17.06
N GLY A 160 -1.96 26.78 16.03
CA GLY A 160 -3.37 27.10 16.13
C GLY A 160 -4.12 26.18 17.11
N ARG A 161 -5.08 26.76 17.83
CA ARG A 161 -6.09 26.01 18.59
C ARG A 161 -7.45 26.28 18.00
N THR A 162 -8.36 25.32 18.10
CA THR A 162 -9.76 25.56 17.78
C THR A 162 -10.67 24.70 18.62
N THR A 163 -11.78 25.30 19.03
CA THR A 163 -12.89 24.67 19.74
C THR A 163 -13.96 24.16 18.78
N ASP A 164 -13.93 24.56 17.50
CA ASP A 164 -14.82 24.06 16.46
C ASP A 164 -14.35 22.66 16.00
N PRO A 165 -15.16 21.60 16.21
CA PRO A 165 -14.83 20.25 15.78
C PRO A 165 -14.62 20.11 14.27
N ASN A 166 -15.34 20.90 13.46
CA ASN A 166 -15.22 20.90 11.99
C ASN A 166 -13.87 21.46 11.58
N LEU A 167 -13.49 22.58 12.19
CA LEU A 167 -12.21 23.21 11.94
C LEU A 167 -11.04 22.36 12.46
N ALA A 168 -11.22 21.68 13.60
CA ALA A 168 -10.27 20.71 14.12
C ALA A 168 -10.05 19.54 13.14
N GLN A 169 -11.13 18.96 12.60
CA GLN A 169 -11.05 17.91 11.60
C GLN A 169 -10.33 18.40 10.33
N LEU A 170 -10.70 19.58 9.81
CA LEU A 170 -10.07 20.18 8.64
C LEU A 170 -8.57 20.44 8.88
N THR A 171 -8.21 20.97 10.05
CA THR A 171 -6.81 21.23 10.42
C THR A 171 -5.99 19.94 10.37
N ARG A 172 -6.50 18.83 10.94
CA ARG A 172 -5.83 17.53 10.89
C ARG A 172 -5.69 17.00 9.47
N LEU A 173 -6.74 17.09 8.66
CA LEU A 173 -6.72 16.66 7.27
C LEU A 173 -5.65 17.43 6.45
N TYR A 174 -5.61 18.75 6.56
CA TYR A 174 -4.62 19.57 5.84
C TYR A 174 -3.21 19.46 6.42
N THR A 175 -3.06 19.17 7.72
CA THR A 175 -1.77 18.78 8.30
C THR A 175 -1.25 17.52 7.63
N GLY A 176 -2.13 16.51 7.46
CA GLY A 176 -1.81 15.28 6.73
C GLY A 176 -1.36 15.55 5.28
N LEU A 177 -2.11 16.39 4.55
CA LEU A 177 -1.76 16.77 3.17
C LEU A 177 -0.44 17.55 3.08
N ALA A 178 -0.16 18.45 4.03
CA ALA A 178 1.11 19.18 4.08
C ALA A 178 2.30 18.24 4.37
N LEU A 179 2.12 17.27 5.27
CA LEU A 179 3.13 16.23 5.55
C LEU A 179 3.39 15.34 4.32
N ALA A 180 2.34 15.00 3.58
CA ALA A 180 2.48 14.27 2.32
C ALA A 180 3.25 15.08 1.27
N GLY A 181 2.97 16.38 1.15
CA GLY A 181 3.74 17.30 0.29
C GLY A 181 5.23 17.42 0.66
N LEU A 182 5.58 17.14 1.91
CA LEU A 182 6.96 17.06 2.41
C LEU A 182 7.59 15.66 2.30
N GLY A 183 6.88 14.68 1.73
CA GLY A 183 7.38 13.30 1.61
C GLY A 183 7.37 12.52 2.93
N LEU A 184 6.47 12.86 3.87
CA LEU A 184 6.32 12.19 5.17
C LEU A 184 4.98 11.42 5.27
N PRO A 185 4.77 10.36 4.47
CA PRO A 185 3.47 9.71 4.33
C PRO A 185 2.97 9.00 5.61
N GLU A 186 3.86 8.54 6.49
CA GLU A 186 3.44 7.88 7.73
C GLU A 186 2.78 8.84 8.72
N GLN A 187 3.39 10.03 8.88
CA GLN A 187 2.85 11.09 9.71
C GLN A 187 1.58 11.65 9.06
N ALA A 188 1.56 11.74 7.72
CA ALA A 188 0.37 12.13 6.97
C ALA A 188 -0.82 11.21 7.26
N ALA A 189 -0.62 9.88 7.17
CA ALA A 189 -1.64 8.89 7.50
C ALA A 189 -2.14 9.02 8.94
N ALA A 190 -1.24 9.21 9.90
CA ALA A 190 -1.62 9.37 11.30
C ALA A 190 -2.50 10.60 11.55
N GLU A 191 -2.23 11.72 10.88
CA GLU A 191 -3.06 12.93 10.98
C GLU A 191 -4.44 12.74 10.34
N VAL A 192 -4.51 12.02 9.20
CA VAL A 192 -5.79 11.67 8.57
C VAL A 192 -6.60 10.70 9.45
N ASP A 193 -5.95 9.74 10.12
CA ASP A 193 -6.59 8.84 11.08
C ASP A 193 -7.20 9.64 12.24
N GLN A 194 -6.48 10.63 12.78
CA GLN A 194 -6.99 11.52 13.81
C GLN A 194 -8.17 12.36 13.31
N ALA A 195 -8.11 12.86 12.07
CA ALA A 195 -9.23 13.59 11.46
C ALA A 195 -10.50 12.74 11.37
N LEU A 196 -10.37 11.46 10.98
CA LEU A 196 -11.49 10.51 10.92
C LEU A 196 -12.04 10.17 12.31
N ARG A 197 -11.19 10.09 13.35
CA ARG A 197 -11.64 9.85 14.74
C ARG A 197 -12.39 11.03 15.33
N LEU A 198 -11.99 12.26 15.01
CA LEU A 198 -12.65 13.46 15.50
C LEU A 198 -14.10 13.53 15.04
N GLN A 199 -14.35 13.22 13.76
CA GLN A 199 -15.70 13.12 13.22
C GLN A 199 -15.81 11.96 12.22
N PRO A 200 -16.24 10.77 12.69
CA PRO A 200 -16.35 9.58 11.85
C PRO A 200 -17.38 9.69 10.72
N ALA A 201 -18.41 10.53 10.91
CA ALA A 201 -19.52 10.70 9.98
C ALA A 201 -19.64 12.15 9.49
N SER A 202 -18.62 12.64 8.77
CA SER A 202 -18.65 13.97 8.15
C SER A 202 -18.60 13.88 6.62
N PRO A 203 -18.95 14.94 5.88
CA PRO A 203 -18.77 14.99 4.43
C PRO A 203 -17.32 14.73 3.96
N LEU A 204 -16.35 14.85 4.87
CA LEU A 204 -14.93 14.62 4.61
C LEU A 204 -14.51 13.16 4.83
N THR A 205 -15.35 12.31 5.43
CA THR A 205 -15.01 10.91 5.71
C THR A 205 -14.58 10.17 4.46
N GLY A 206 -15.38 10.19 3.38
CA GLY A 206 -15.04 9.50 2.13
C GLY A 206 -13.73 9.98 1.50
N PRO A 207 -13.52 11.30 1.31
CA PRO A 207 -12.23 11.85 0.87
C PRO A 207 -11.04 11.49 1.78
N ALA A 208 -11.21 11.55 3.10
CA ALA A 208 -10.17 11.22 4.07
C ALA A 208 -9.80 9.73 4.06
N GLU A 209 -10.79 8.84 3.91
CA GLU A 209 -10.58 7.40 3.73
C GLU A 209 -9.71 7.11 2.50
N ARG A 210 -10.00 7.74 1.35
CA ARG A 210 -9.17 7.59 0.13
C ARG A 210 -7.73 8.09 0.33
N LEU A 211 -7.56 9.21 1.04
CA LEU A 211 -6.23 9.72 1.37
C LEU A 211 -5.49 8.76 2.30
N ARG A 212 -6.17 8.22 3.32
CA ARG A 212 -5.62 7.22 4.23
C ARG A 212 -5.12 6.00 3.45
N GLU A 213 -5.91 5.48 2.51
CA GLU A 213 -5.50 4.36 1.65
C GLU A 213 -4.27 4.69 0.80
N SER A 214 -4.24 5.88 0.18
CA SER A 214 -3.10 6.33 -0.62
C SER A 214 -1.80 6.45 0.22
N PHE A 215 -1.92 6.89 1.47
CA PHE A 215 -0.81 6.97 2.40
C PHE A 215 -0.44 5.60 3.00
N ALA A 216 -1.40 4.71 3.20
CA ALA A 216 -1.19 3.33 3.66
C ALA A 216 -0.40 2.51 2.62
N ALA A 217 -0.67 2.70 1.33
CA ALA A 217 0.14 2.13 0.25
C ALA A 217 1.60 2.63 0.27
N SER A 218 1.85 3.82 0.84
CA SER A 218 3.21 4.33 1.09
C SER A 218 3.80 3.83 2.42
N ARG A 219 2.97 3.40 3.38
CA ARG A 219 3.34 2.85 4.70
C ARG A 219 3.82 1.40 4.62
N SER A 220 3.18 0.58 3.78
CA SER A 220 3.70 -0.76 3.42
C SER A 220 5.08 -0.67 2.77
N ARG A 221 5.34 0.41 2.02
CA ARG A 221 6.64 0.75 1.44
C ARG A 221 7.69 1.22 2.46
N ALA A 222 7.35 1.40 3.74
CA ALA A 222 8.26 1.86 4.80
C ALA A 222 8.74 0.73 5.73
N ARG A 223 7.95 -0.35 5.90
CA ARG A 223 8.40 -1.55 6.62
C ARG A 223 9.60 -2.16 5.90
N ARG A 224 10.68 -2.40 6.63
CA ARG A 224 11.87 -3.06 6.10
C ARG A 224 11.83 -4.56 6.32
N PHE A 225 11.11 -5.03 7.33
CA PHE A 225 10.97 -6.45 7.63
C PHE A 225 9.65 -6.99 7.09
N HIS A 226 9.70 -8.21 6.57
CA HIS A 226 8.62 -8.92 5.91
C HIS A 226 8.59 -10.33 6.48
N LEU A 227 7.40 -10.81 6.82
CA LEU A 227 7.23 -12.17 7.34
C LEU A 227 5.99 -12.80 6.70
N GLY A 228 6.16 -13.99 6.15
CA GLY A 228 5.11 -14.83 5.63
C GLY A 228 5.17 -16.21 6.25
N ALA A 229 4.02 -16.83 6.51
CA ALA A 229 3.94 -18.24 6.90
C ALA A 229 2.74 -18.90 6.23
N THR A 230 2.91 -20.15 5.81
CA THR A 230 1.82 -20.95 5.21
C THR A 230 1.80 -22.32 5.86
N LEU A 231 0.62 -22.80 6.21
CA LEU A 231 0.38 -24.17 6.69
C LEU A 231 -0.72 -24.77 5.84
N GLY A 232 -0.56 -26.01 5.39
CA GLY A 232 -1.56 -26.66 4.57
C GLY A 232 -1.49 -28.17 4.57
N VAL A 233 -2.47 -28.75 3.89
CA VAL A 233 -2.56 -30.17 3.59
C VAL A 233 -2.62 -30.35 2.08
N PHE A 234 -2.13 -31.47 1.59
CA PHE A 234 -2.18 -31.81 0.18
C PHE A 234 -2.49 -33.29 -0.04
N PHE A 235 -2.92 -33.60 -1.25
CA PHE A 235 -3.00 -34.94 -1.80
C PHE A 235 -2.23 -34.95 -3.12
N ASP A 236 -1.31 -35.90 -3.26
CA ASP A 236 -0.51 -36.14 -4.46
C ASP A 236 -0.76 -37.57 -4.94
N ASP A 237 -1.26 -37.71 -6.17
CA ASP A 237 -1.54 -39.02 -6.73
C ASP A 237 -0.30 -39.72 -7.32
N ASN A 238 0.83 -39.02 -7.42
CA ASN A 238 2.03 -39.54 -8.05
C ASN A 238 3.35 -38.91 -7.55
N VAL A 239 3.59 -39.00 -6.24
CA VAL A 239 4.79 -38.54 -5.52
C VAL A 239 6.08 -39.05 -6.17
N THR A 240 6.08 -40.29 -6.65
CA THR A 240 7.28 -40.96 -7.17
C THR A 240 7.50 -40.78 -8.67
N ALA A 241 6.69 -39.94 -9.34
CA ALA A 241 6.67 -39.78 -10.80
C ALA A 241 6.56 -41.13 -11.53
N ARG A 242 5.66 -41.98 -11.05
CA ARG A 242 5.35 -43.31 -11.59
C ARG A 242 4.99 -43.21 -13.09
N PRO A 243 5.68 -43.95 -13.97
CA PRO A 243 5.41 -43.87 -15.40
C PRO A 243 4.03 -44.40 -15.79
N ASN A 244 3.50 -43.98 -16.93
CA ASN A 244 2.27 -44.49 -17.53
C ASN A 244 2.39 -45.98 -17.88
N PRO A 245 1.28 -46.74 -17.94
CA PRO A 245 1.34 -48.16 -18.26
C PRO A 245 1.77 -48.38 -19.72
N GLU A 246 2.88 -49.09 -19.94
CA GLU A 246 3.37 -49.47 -21.27
C GLU A 246 3.43 -51.01 -21.41
N PRO A 247 2.62 -51.62 -22.30
CA PRO A 247 2.62 -53.07 -22.49
C PRO A 247 3.98 -53.61 -22.95
N ASN A 248 4.39 -54.75 -22.40
CA ASN A 248 5.65 -55.44 -22.76
C ASN A 248 6.95 -54.64 -22.50
N ASN A 249 6.91 -53.64 -21.63
CA ASN A 249 8.09 -52.91 -21.16
C ASN A 249 8.39 -53.29 -19.69
N ARG A 250 9.50 -54.01 -19.47
CA ARG A 250 9.83 -54.55 -18.14
C ARG A 250 10.29 -53.43 -17.22
N THR A 251 11.12 -52.50 -17.70
CA THR A 251 11.53 -51.32 -16.92
C THR A 251 10.32 -50.54 -16.39
N VAL A 252 9.33 -50.26 -17.24
CA VAL A 252 8.09 -49.56 -16.82
C VAL A 252 7.32 -50.38 -15.79
N TYR A 253 7.22 -51.70 -15.96
CA TYR A 253 6.57 -52.57 -14.98
C TYR A 253 7.24 -52.50 -13.60
N GLU A 254 8.58 -52.53 -13.55
CA GLU A 254 9.34 -52.44 -12.29
C GLU A 254 9.20 -51.06 -11.63
N LEU A 255 9.31 -49.97 -12.40
CA LEU A 255 9.15 -48.59 -11.90
C LEU A 255 7.74 -48.31 -11.37
N ARG A 256 6.74 -49.09 -11.78
CA ARG A 256 5.36 -48.97 -11.32
C ARG A 256 5.04 -49.74 -10.04
N ARG A 257 5.96 -50.56 -9.53
CA ARG A 257 5.74 -51.38 -8.31
C ARG A 257 5.66 -50.58 -7.00
N PRO A 258 6.51 -49.57 -6.75
CA PRO A 258 6.47 -48.83 -5.49
C PRO A 258 5.15 -48.07 -5.30
N GLY A 259 4.85 -47.71 -4.04
CA GLY A 259 3.80 -46.75 -3.73
C GLY A 259 4.05 -45.42 -4.44
N HIS A 260 2.97 -44.70 -4.77
CA HIS A 260 3.05 -43.47 -5.56
C HIS A 260 2.07 -42.39 -5.10
N THR A 261 1.02 -42.74 -4.35
CA THR A 261 0.05 -41.78 -3.83
C THR A 261 0.38 -41.43 -2.39
N SER A 262 0.20 -40.17 -1.98
CA SER A 262 0.27 -39.77 -0.58
C SER A 262 -0.68 -38.62 -0.26
N VAL A 263 -1.26 -38.62 0.93
CA VAL A 263 -1.68 -37.38 1.59
C VAL A 263 -0.51 -36.82 2.40
N GLY A 264 -0.57 -35.54 2.72
CA GLY A 264 0.49 -34.94 3.53
C GLY A 264 0.21 -33.53 3.99
N GLU A 265 1.10 -33.01 4.82
CA GLU A 265 1.11 -31.63 5.29
C GLU A 265 2.29 -30.85 4.71
N LEU A 266 2.10 -29.55 4.57
CA LEU A 266 3.15 -28.62 4.18
C LEU A 266 3.23 -27.44 5.12
N PHE A 267 4.44 -26.92 5.26
CA PHE A 267 4.70 -25.67 5.96
C PHE A 267 5.71 -24.84 5.19
N SER A 268 5.47 -23.52 5.12
CA SER A 268 6.44 -22.57 4.60
C SER A 268 6.60 -21.36 5.54
N LEU A 269 7.81 -20.81 5.58
CA LEU A 269 8.15 -19.58 6.30
C LEU A 269 9.03 -18.73 5.39
N ASP A 270 8.65 -17.47 5.21
CA ASP A 270 9.37 -16.50 4.39
C ASP A 270 9.76 -15.29 5.25
N LEU A 271 11.05 -14.98 5.31
CA LEU A 271 11.63 -13.84 6.02
C LEU A 271 12.31 -12.91 5.02
N GLY A 272 12.03 -11.62 5.10
CA GLY A 272 12.64 -10.61 4.24
C GLY A 272 13.08 -9.38 5.01
N TYR A 273 14.22 -8.79 4.62
CA TYR A 273 14.71 -7.52 5.12
C TYR A 273 15.25 -6.62 4.00
N ASP A 274 14.64 -5.44 3.84
CA ASP A 274 15.10 -4.40 2.91
C ASP A 274 16.26 -3.61 3.52
N TRP A 275 17.47 -4.12 3.27
CA TRP A 275 18.72 -3.56 3.79
C TRP A 275 19.11 -2.26 3.08
N LEU A 276 18.70 -2.07 1.82
CA LEU A 276 19.01 -0.87 1.03
C LEU A 276 17.73 -0.22 0.50
N ARG A 277 17.55 1.07 0.79
CA ARG A 277 16.57 1.96 0.14
C ARG A 277 17.19 3.35 0.01
N ARG A 278 17.99 3.57 -1.04
CA ARG A 278 18.70 4.83 -1.26
C ARG A 278 18.52 5.32 -2.69
N GLY A 279 17.76 6.40 -2.84
CA GLY A 279 17.46 6.99 -4.15
C GLY A 279 16.72 6.00 -5.06
N ALA A 280 17.33 5.66 -6.19
CA ALA A 280 16.78 4.72 -7.16
C ALA A 280 16.99 3.25 -6.79
N TRP A 281 17.77 2.93 -5.76
CA TRP A 281 18.16 1.57 -5.43
C TRP A 281 17.35 1.00 -4.26
N ASP A 282 16.93 -0.25 -4.42
CA ASP A 282 16.34 -1.08 -3.39
C ASP A 282 17.12 -2.40 -3.29
N GLY A 283 17.35 -2.90 -2.10
CA GLY A 283 18.02 -4.17 -1.87
C GLY A 283 17.36 -4.93 -0.74
N THR A 284 17.16 -6.23 -0.95
CA THR A 284 16.46 -7.14 -0.05
C THR A 284 17.35 -8.35 0.21
N ALA A 285 17.36 -8.82 1.45
CA ALA A 285 17.94 -10.10 1.84
C ALA A 285 16.85 -10.92 2.50
N GLY A 286 16.81 -12.21 2.23
CA GLY A 286 15.73 -13.07 2.70
C GLY A 286 16.18 -14.49 2.99
N TYR A 287 15.34 -15.17 3.74
CA TYR A 287 15.43 -16.59 4.03
C TYR A 287 14.04 -17.20 3.89
N ALA A 288 13.92 -18.28 3.14
CA ALA A 288 12.71 -19.07 3.05
C ALA A 288 12.98 -20.50 3.51
N PHE A 289 12.02 -21.07 4.23
CA PHE A 289 11.98 -22.46 4.63
C PHE A 289 10.70 -23.09 4.09
N PHE A 290 10.81 -24.27 3.52
CA PHE A 290 9.67 -25.05 3.05
C PHE A 290 9.86 -26.51 3.45
N THR A 291 8.79 -27.16 3.92
CA THR A 291 8.81 -28.58 4.22
C THR A 291 7.49 -29.25 3.84
N THR A 292 7.59 -30.53 3.47
CA THR A 292 6.46 -31.42 3.24
C THR A 292 6.63 -32.69 4.07
N TYR A 293 5.52 -33.22 4.54
CA TYR A 293 5.44 -34.52 5.19
C TYR A 293 4.41 -35.36 4.43
N ASN A 294 4.86 -36.42 3.78
CA ASN A 294 4.05 -37.41 3.05
C ASN A 294 3.81 -38.60 3.98
N ASP A 295 2.54 -38.86 4.30
CA ASP A 295 2.16 -39.89 5.27
C ASP A 295 2.51 -41.31 4.81
N GLU A 296 2.25 -41.61 3.53
CA GLU A 296 2.48 -42.94 2.95
C GLU A 296 3.89 -43.10 2.39
N LEU A 297 4.58 -41.99 2.08
CA LEU A 297 5.87 -41.97 1.38
C LEU A 297 6.87 -41.02 2.07
N PRO A 298 7.21 -41.22 3.35
CA PRO A 298 8.05 -40.29 4.11
C PRO A 298 9.47 -40.13 3.54
N SER A 299 9.97 -41.13 2.79
CA SER A 299 11.24 -41.04 2.07
C SER A 299 11.25 -39.97 0.96
N TYR A 300 10.09 -39.39 0.64
CA TYR A 300 9.92 -38.31 -0.33
C TYR A 300 9.64 -36.96 0.34
N ASN A 301 9.79 -36.88 1.67
CA ASN A 301 9.67 -35.63 2.40
C ASN A 301 10.76 -34.66 1.96
N LEU A 302 10.32 -33.51 1.44
CA LEU A 302 11.22 -32.43 1.05
C LEU A 302 11.36 -31.43 2.18
N MET A 303 12.59 -31.01 2.43
CA MET A 303 12.90 -29.84 3.25
C MET A 303 13.82 -28.93 2.45
N VAL A 304 13.48 -27.65 2.33
CA VAL A 304 14.19 -26.68 1.51
C VAL A 304 14.54 -25.46 2.34
N HIS A 305 15.83 -25.12 2.37
CA HIS A 305 16.35 -23.89 2.94
C HIS A 305 16.84 -22.99 1.81
N THR A 306 16.23 -21.83 1.64
CA THR A 306 16.61 -20.86 0.59
C THR A 306 17.12 -19.58 1.21
N GLY A 307 18.42 -19.30 1.07
CA GLY A 307 18.98 -17.98 1.34
C GLY A 307 18.96 -17.13 0.07
N ASN A 308 18.43 -15.91 0.12
CA ASN A 308 18.34 -15.06 -1.08
C ASN A 308 18.75 -13.61 -0.81
N ALA A 309 19.24 -12.95 -1.86
CA ALA A 309 19.53 -11.54 -1.86
C ALA A 309 19.22 -10.95 -3.25
N SER A 310 18.66 -9.75 -3.27
CA SER A 310 18.36 -9.03 -4.50
C SER A 310 18.77 -7.56 -4.40
N LEU A 311 19.15 -7.00 -5.54
CA LEU A 311 19.40 -5.59 -5.73
C LEU A 311 18.66 -5.13 -6.98
N ALA A 312 17.80 -4.12 -6.83
CA ALA A 312 17.02 -3.55 -7.90
C ALA A 312 17.26 -2.04 -8.01
N ARG A 313 17.11 -1.51 -9.22
CA ARG A 313 17.24 -0.11 -9.55
C ARG A 313 16.04 0.34 -10.38
N ARG A 314 15.43 1.44 -9.95
CA ARG A 314 14.46 2.20 -10.74
C ARG A 314 15.19 3.11 -11.74
N GLY A 315 14.77 3.06 -12.99
CA GLY A 315 15.31 3.86 -14.07
C GLY A 315 14.25 4.13 -15.14
N ALA A 316 14.71 4.52 -16.32
CA ALA A 316 13.86 4.68 -17.48
C ALA A 316 14.60 4.19 -18.74
N LEU A 317 13.86 3.62 -19.69
CA LEU A 317 14.34 3.20 -21.01
C LEU A 317 13.38 3.77 -22.06
N ALA A 318 13.90 4.59 -22.98
CA ALA A 318 13.09 5.29 -23.98
C ALA A 318 11.89 6.07 -23.37
N GLY A 319 12.09 6.68 -22.20
CA GLY A 319 11.05 7.43 -21.47
C GLY A 319 10.06 6.56 -20.67
N MET A 320 10.09 5.24 -20.81
CA MET A 320 9.26 4.30 -20.05
C MET A 320 9.94 3.92 -18.73
N PRO A 321 9.21 3.83 -17.60
CA PRO A 321 9.76 3.35 -16.34
C PRO A 321 10.34 1.93 -16.47
N LEU A 322 11.53 1.74 -15.93
CA LEU A 322 12.24 0.46 -15.92
C LEU A 322 12.63 0.09 -14.48
N LEU A 323 12.32 -1.13 -14.07
CA LEU A 323 12.88 -1.75 -12.88
C LEU A 323 13.85 -2.85 -13.32
N SER A 324 15.14 -2.67 -13.07
CA SER A 324 16.17 -3.66 -13.43
C SER A 324 16.97 -4.09 -12.22
N GLY A 325 17.43 -5.33 -12.18
CA GLY A 325 18.16 -5.81 -11.01
C GLY A 325 18.83 -7.14 -11.21
N ALA A 326 19.44 -7.59 -10.12
CA ALA A 326 20.04 -8.90 -9.98
C ALA A 326 19.50 -9.57 -8.71
N GLN A 327 19.38 -10.89 -8.74
CA GLN A 327 19.01 -11.71 -7.61
C GLN A 327 19.93 -12.93 -7.54
N TYR A 328 20.34 -13.28 -6.34
CA TYR A 328 21.03 -14.51 -6.02
C TYR A 328 20.20 -15.32 -5.03
N ALA A 329 20.10 -16.63 -5.24
CA ALA A 329 19.50 -17.57 -4.32
C ALA A 329 20.40 -18.81 -4.18
N TYR A 330 20.55 -19.26 -2.94
CA TYR A 330 21.15 -20.54 -2.60
C TYR A 330 20.07 -21.43 -1.99
N ASP A 331 19.83 -22.59 -2.60
CA ASP A 331 18.93 -23.60 -2.07
C ASP A 331 19.73 -24.80 -1.55
N LEU A 332 19.46 -25.19 -0.31
CA LEU A 332 19.82 -26.50 0.23
C LEU A 332 18.55 -27.34 0.33
N ILE A 333 18.44 -28.36 -0.52
CA ILE A 333 17.29 -29.26 -0.57
C ILE A 333 17.68 -30.59 0.05
N LEU A 334 16.88 -31.03 1.02
CA LEU A 334 16.97 -32.32 1.65
C LEU A 334 15.76 -33.19 1.22
N LEU A 335 16.03 -34.47 1.03
CA LEU A 335 15.05 -35.52 0.79
C LEU A 335 15.20 -36.53 1.93
N ASP A 336 14.14 -36.73 2.72
CA ASP A 336 14.19 -37.62 3.90
C ASP A 336 15.34 -37.27 4.87
N ASP A 337 15.42 -35.98 5.22
CA ASP A 337 16.47 -35.39 6.10
C ASP A 337 17.92 -35.59 5.62
N LYS A 338 18.13 -36.05 4.38
CA LYS A 338 19.44 -36.18 3.75
C LYS A 338 19.60 -35.10 2.71
N GLU A 339 20.78 -34.49 2.65
CA GLU A 339 21.12 -33.58 1.56
C GLU A 339 20.86 -34.27 0.22
N PHE A 340 20.11 -33.62 -0.66
CA PHE A 340 19.75 -34.13 -1.97
C PHE A 340 20.37 -33.29 -3.07
N VAL A 341 20.21 -31.97 -3.01
CA VAL A 341 20.81 -31.05 -3.98
C VAL A 341 21.08 -29.68 -3.37
N GLN A 342 22.21 -29.11 -3.72
CA GLN A 342 22.54 -27.71 -3.51
C GLN A 342 22.41 -26.96 -4.83
N ARG A 343 21.80 -25.77 -4.82
CA ARG A 343 21.64 -24.94 -6.02
C ARG A 343 22.08 -23.52 -5.79
N HIS A 344 22.89 -23.00 -6.71
CA HIS A 344 23.26 -21.59 -6.79
C HIS A 344 22.61 -20.96 -8.01
N ALA A 345 21.63 -20.09 -7.79
CA ALA A 345 20.90 -19.44 -8.87
C ALA A 345 21.17 -17.93 -8.88
N THR A 346 21.73 -17.43 -9.99
CA THR A 346 21.89 -15.99 -10.24
C THR A 346 20.97 -15.57 -11.37
N SER A 347 20.16 -14.53 -11.14
CA SER A 347 19.24 -13.98 -12.13
C SER A 347 19.50 -12.50 -12.36
N LEU A 348 19.51 -12.08 -13.62
CA LEU A 348 19.41 -10.69 -14.05
C LEU A 348 18.01 -10.46 -14.62
N PHE A 349 17.40 -9.33 -14.29
CA PHE A 349 16.06 -9.04 -14.78
C PHE A 349 15.86 -7.56 -15.13
N GLY A 350 14.88 -7.31 -15.99
CA GLY A 350 14.38 -5.99 -16.33
C GLY A 350 12.88 -6.03 -16.54
N THR A 351 12.13 -5.18 -15.87
CA THR A 351 10.69 -5.00 -16.04
C THR A 351 10.44 -3.60 -16.57
N LEU A 352 10.06 -3.52 -17.85
CA LEU A 352 9.65 -2.30 -18.51
C LEU A 352 8.15 -2.10 -18.31
N ILE A 353 7.74 -0.91 -17.91
CA ILE A 353 6.34 -0.54 -17.77
C ILE A 353 5.99 0.34 -18.99
N GLU A 354 5.40 -0.25 -20.04
CA GLU A 354 5.10 0.49 -21.26
C GLU A 354 3.89 1.43 -21.09
N SER A 355 2.95 1.05 -20.23
CA SER A 355 1.77 1.86 -19.90
C SER A 355 1.10 1.38 -18.60
N ASP A 356 0.03 2.05 -18.17
CA ASP A 356 -0.78 1.62 -17.02
C ASP A 356 -1.30 0.18 -17.14
N GLY A 357 -1.53 -0.29 -18.38
CA GLY A 357 -2.05 -1.63 -18.65
C GLY A 357 -1.01 -2.65 -19.12
N HIS A 358 0.23 -2.25 -19.42
CA HIS A 358 1.21 -3.14 -20.05
C HIS A 358 2.54 -3.11 -19.30
N LEU A 359 3.10 -4.29 -19.07
CA LEU A 359 4.48 -4.46 -18.62
C LEU A 359 5.13 -5.66 -19.30
N THR A 360 6.42 -5.55 -19.59
CA THR A 360 7.24 -6.66 -20.08
C THR A 360 8.40 -6.92 -19.14
N ASN A 361 8.52 -8.17 -18.69
CA ASN A 361 9.64 -8.66 -17.92
C ASN A 361 10.58 -9.48 -18.83
N ALA A 362 11.87 -9.18 -18.76
CA ALA A 362 12.95 -9.98 -19.32
C ALA A 362 13.81 -10.52 -18.17
N GLN A 363 14.20 -11.79 -18.25
CA GLN A 363 15.02 -12.44 -17.24
C GLN A 363 16.06 -13.34 -17.90
N PHE A 364 17.29 -13.26 -17.40
CA PHE A 364 18.34 -14.23 -17.66
C PHE A 364 18.73 -14.89 -16.33
N ARG A 365 18.79 -16.22 -16.28
CA ARG A 365 19.09 -16.99 -15.07
C ARG A 365 20.15 -18.04 -15.37
N VAL A 366 21.10 -18.17 -14.45
CA VAL A 366 22.12 -19.22 -14.42
C VAL A 366 21.94 -19.97 -13.12
N GLU A 367 21.78 -21.29 -13.19
CA GLU A 367 21.58 -22.16 -12.04
C GLU A 367 22.63 -23.28 -12.06
N VAL A 368 23.52 -23.29 -11.08
CA VAL A 368 24.47 -24.39 -10.85
C VAL A 368 23.83 -25.36 -9.86
N LYS A 369 23.83 -26.65 -10.19
CA LYS A 369 23.23 -27.74 -9.41
C LYS A 369 24.32 -28.73 -9.01
N GLU A 370 24.37 -29.06 -7.73
CA GLU A 370 25.28 -30.07 -7.16
C GLU A 370 24.43 -31.07 -6.38
N PHE A 371 24.31 -32.29 -6.89
CA PHE A 371 23.51 -33.34 -6.28
C PHE A 371 24.37 -34.17 -5.33
N SER A 372 23.79 -34.52 -4.18
CA SER A 372 24.39 -35.44 -3.22
C SER A 372 24.02 -36.88 -3.64
N GLU A 373 24.66 -37.36 -4.70
CA GLU A 373 24.37 -38.69 -5.25
C GLU A 373 25.28 -39.77 -4.63
N GLU A 374 24.69 -40.89 -4.22
CA GLU A 374 25.43 -42.15 -4.18
C GLU A 374 25.81 -42.47 -5.62
N ARG A 375 27.13 -42.56 -5.90
CA ARG A 375 27.69 -42.65 -7.26
C ARG A 375 26.77 -43.43 -8.22
N PRO A 376 26.20 -42.79 -9.25
CA PRO A 376 25.31 -43.46 -10.19
C PRO A 376 26.02 -44.64 -10.86
N LEU A 377 25.24 -45.64 -11.25
CA LEU A 377 25.75 -46.88 -11.85
C LEU A 377 26.59 -46.62 -13.12
N VAL A 378 26.28 -45.54 -13.84
CA VAL A 378 26.99 -45.07 -15.03
C VAL A 378 27.19 -43.56 -14.97
N SER A 379 28.27 -43.07 -15.58
CA SER A 379 28.61 -41.64 -15.61
C SER A 379 27.56 -40.78 -16.32
N GLU A 380 26.83 -41.36 -17.25
CA GLU A 380 25.89 -40.69 -18.14
C GLU A 380 24.61 -40.24 -17.42
N GLU A 381 24.41 -40.65 -16.16
CA GLU A 381 23.27 -40.30 -15.31
C GLU A 381 23.61 -39.25 -14.24
N PHE A 382 24.84 -38.72 -14.18
CA PHE A 382 25.20 -37.67 -13.22
C PHE A 382 24.37 -36.39 -13.45
N GLN A 383 23.64 -35.92 -12.43
CA GLN A 383 22.76 -34.76 -12.54
C GLN A 383 23.43 -33.39 -12.31
N ASP A 384 24.66 -33.39 -11.79
CA ASP A 384 25.46 -32.16 -11.60
C ASP A 384 25.55 -31.36 -12.89
N GLY A 385 25.32 -30.05 -12.84
CA GLY A 385 25.31 -29.27 -14.07
C GLY A 385 24.99 -27.79 -13.90
N VAL A 386 24.94 -27.10 -15.04
CA VAL A 386 24.59 -25.68 -15.13
C VAL A 386 23.43 -25.50 -16.11
N ASN A 387 22.33 -24.93 -15.62
CA ASN A 387 21.20 -24.52 -16.44
C ASN A 387 21.27 -23.01 -16.76
N TRP A 388 21.21 -22.68 -18.03
CA TRP A 388 21.13 -21.31 -18.54
C TRP A 388 19.73 -21.07 -19.06
N ARG A 389 19.08 -19.97 -18.66
CA ARG A 389 17.72 -19.66 -19.07
C ARG A 389 17.57 -18.20 -19.47
N LEU A 390 16.92 -17.96 -20.60
CA LEU A 390 16.51 -16.62 -21.05
C LEU A 390 15.00 -16.62 -21.24
N GLY A 391 14.32 -15.65 -20.62
CA GLY A 391 12.86 -15.56 -20.63
C GLY A 391 12.35 -14.16 -20.88
N LEU A 392 11.19 -14.09 -21.55
CA LEU A 392 10.37 -12.90 -21.72
C LEU A 392 8.95 -13.21 -21.25
N LEU A 393 8.33 -12.29 -20.51
CA LEU A 393 6.95 -12.38 -20.02
C LEU A 393 6.27 -11.02 -20.22
N HIS A 394 5.23 -10.98 -21.03
CA HIS A 394 4.38 -9.81 -21.17
C HIS A 394 3.11 -9.97 -20.33
N VAL A 395 2.72 -8.92 -19.61
CA VAL A 395 1.52 -8.90 -18.78
C VAL A 395 0.64 -7.72 -19.17
N VAL A 396 -0.61 -8.01 -19.46
CA VAL A 396 -1.67 -7.04 -19.72
C VAL A 396 -2.59 -6.97 -18.50
N ARG A 397 -2.74 -5.79 -17.91
CA ARG A 397 -3.48 -5.53 -16.67
C ARG A 397 -4.70 -4.67 -16.96
N PHE A 398 -5.80 -4.95 -16.27
CA PHE A 398 -7.07 -4.24 -16.42
C PHE A 398 -7.65 -3.84 -15.07
N ARG A 399 -8.41 -2.73 -15.06
CA ARG A 399 -9.10 -2.21 -13.86
C ARG A 399 -8.18 -2.08 -12.64
N GLN A 400 -7.07 -1.34 -12.79
CA GLN A 400 -6.12 -1.08 -11.70
C GLN A 400 -5.62 -2.39 -11.04
N ASP A 401 -5.06 -3.28 -11.86
CA ASP A 401 -4.43 -4.56 -11.47
C ASP A 401 -5.37 -5.66 -10.93
N ARG A 402 -6.70 -5.45 -10.96
CA ARG A 402 -7.68 -6.46 -10.54
C ARG A 402 -7.76 -7.69 -11.45
N HIS A 403 -7.38 -7.54 -12.71
CA HIS A 403 -7.35 -8.62 -13.68
C HIS A 403 -6.07 -8.51 -14.50
N PHE A 404 -5.45 -9.65 -14.81
CA PHE A 404 -4.38 -9.67 -15.79
C PHE A 404 -4.39 -10.92 -16.63
N VAL A 405 -3.77 -10.79 -17.81
CA VAL A 405 -3.38 -11.88 -18.68
C VAL A 405 -1.87 -11.79 -18.85
N ARG A 406 -1.18 -12.94 -18.77
CA ARG A 406 0.26 -13.02 -18.97
C ARG A 406 0.57 -14.06 -20.03
N VAL A 407 1.53 -13.75 -20.89
CA VAL A 407 2.07 -14.67 -21.90
C VAL A 407 3.58 -14.53 -21.89
N GLY A 408 4.29 -15.65 -21.90
CA GLY A 408 5.74 -15.66 -21.87
C GLY A 408 6.35 -16.80 -22.67
N TYR A 409 7.63 -16.64 -22.94
CA TYR A 409 8.45 -17.64 -23.59
C TYR A 409 9.80 -17.69 -22.88
N GLN A 410 10.34 -18.90 -22.71
CA GLN A 410 11.66 -19.14 -22.16
C GLN A 410 12.39 -20.14 -23.06
N ALA A 411 13.69 -19.92 -23.24
CA ALA A 411 14.60 -20.92 -23.76
C ALA A 411 15.58 -21.27 -22.65
N ASP A 412 15.86 -22.56 -22.48
CA ASP A 412 16.80 -23.04 -21.48
C ASP A 412 17.75 -24.11 -22.03
N LEU A 413 18.96 -24.14 -21.51
CA LEU A 413 19.99 -25.11 -21.86
C LEU A 413 20.53 -25.68 -20.56
N ASP A 414 20.43 -27.00 -20.42
CA ASP A 414 20.96 -27.72 -19.27
C ASP A 414 22.19 -28.50 -19.71
N ASP A 415 23.34 -28.12 -19.14
CA ASP A 415 24.64 -28.73 -19.40
C ASP A 415 25.05 -29.49 -18.14
N THR A 416 24.91 -30.81 -18.18
CA THR A 416 25.12 -31.71 -17.06
C THR A 416 26.36 -32.56 -17.29
N ARG A 417 26.88 -33.17 -16.21
CA ARG A 417 27.98 -34.13 -16.33
C ARG A 417 27.54 -35.44 -16.99
N GLY A 418 26.27 -35.81 -16.83
CA GLY A 418 25.68 -37.00 -17.43
C GLY A 418 25.02 -36.72 -18.77
N GLU A 419 25.58 -37.23 -19.86
CA GLU A 419 25.08 -36.96 -21.22
C GLU A 419 23.59 -37.30 -21.44
N ASN A 420 23.00 -38.22 -20.66
CA ASN A 420 21.57 -38.56 -20.79
C ASN A 420 20.62 -37.45 -20.32
N LEU A 421 21.14 -36.45 -19.61
CA LEU A 421 20.35 -35.37 -18.98
C LEU A 421 20.58 -34.01 -19.64
N ASP A 422 21.49 -33.92 -20.60
CA ASP A 422 21.78 -32.71 -21.36
C ASP A 422 20.66 -32.39 -22.34
N TYR A 423 20.07 -31.21 -22.26
CA TYR A 423 19.00 -30.81 -23.17
C TYR A 423 19.02 -29.33 -23.56
N PHE A 424 18.33 -29.05 -24.67
CA PHE A 424 17.87 -27.71 -25.02
C PHE A 424 16.35 -27.67 -24.93
N GLY A 425 15.84 -26.62 -24.29
CA GLY A 425 14.47 -26.51 -23.84
C GLY A 425 13.77 -25.24 -24.32
N HIS A 426 12.48 -25.38 -24.59
CA HIS A 426 11.58 -24.29 -24.97
C HIS A 426 10.32 -24.33 -24.13
N ARG A 427 10.02 -23.24 -23.42
CA ARG A 427 8.84 -23.15 -22.57
C ARG A 427 7.94 -21.99 -23.00
N VAL A 428 6.68 -22.28 -23.27
CA VAL A 428 5.63 -21.28 -23.46
C VAL A 428 4.78 -21.22 -22.20
N LEU A 429 4.49 -20.02 -21.73
CA LEU A 429 3.73 -19.72 -20.52
C LEU A 429 2.51 -18.90 -20.91
N ALA A 430 1.34 -19.25 -20.41
CA ALA A 430 0.17 -18.41 -20.49
C ALA A 430 -0.60 -18.48 -19.18
N GLY A 431 -1.21 -17.38 -18.76
CA GLY A 431 -1.99 -17.35 -17.54
C GLY A 431 -2.92 -16.17 -17.45
N ALA A 432 -3.94 -16.31 -16.63
CA ALA A 432 -4.90 -15.25 -16.35
C ALA A 432 -5.28 -15.26 -14.87
N SER A 433 -5.48 -14.07 -14.32
CA SER A 433 -6.02 -13.89 -12.98
C SER A 433 -7.16 -12.88 -12.98
N ALA A 434 -8.16 -13.13 -12.14
CA ALA A 434 -9.27 -12.23 -11.94
C ALA A 434 -9.70 -12.17 -10.47
N THR A 435 -9.86 -10.96 -9.94
CA THR A 435 -10.47 -10.74 -8.62
C THR A 435 -11.97 -10.51 -8.76
N LEU A 436 -12.76 -11.41 -8.19
CA LEU A 436 -14.22 -11.36 -8.17
C LEU A 436 -14.74 -10.10 -7.45
N PRO A 437 -15.92 -9.59 -7.83
CA PRO A 437 -16.46 -8.35 -7.25
C PRO A 437 -16.94 -8.52 -5.80
N TRP A 438 -17.15 -9.75 -5.32
CA TRP A 438 -17.49 -10.07 -3.94
C TRP A 438 -16.31 -10.71 -3.20
N GLY A 439 -16.11 -10.30 -1.95
CA GLY A 439 -15.16 -10.94 -1.03
C GLY A 439 -13.67 -10.84 -1.40
N GLY A 440 -13.30 -10.12 -2.45
CA GLY A 440 -11.90 -10.00 -2.90
C GLY A 440 -11.28 -11.31 -3.39
N VAL A 441 -12.11 -12.34 -3.63
CA VAL A 441 -11.65 -13.68 -4.04
C VAL A 441 -10.91 -13.58 -5.37
N ARG A 442 -9.71 -14.14 -5.41
CA ARG A 442 -8.86 -14.16 -6.60
C ARG A 442 -8.83 -15.55 -7.19
N LEU A 443 -9.16 -15.63 -8.48
CA LEU A 443 -9.03 -16.83 -9.29
C LEU A 443 -7.83 -16.65 -10.21
N SER A 444 -6.99 -17.66 -10.31
CA SER A 444 -5.86 -17.69 -11.25
C SER A 444 -5.82 -19.03 -11.96
N TYR A 445 -5.47 -19.00 -13.24
CA TYR A 445 -5.19 -20.18 -14.02
C TYR A 445 -3.95 -19.96 -14.86
N ASP A 446 -2.98 -20.85 -14.73
CA ASP A 446 -1.72 -20.83 -15.45
C ASP A 446 -1.52 -22.14 -16.19
N VAL A 447 -0.97 -22.05 -17.39
CA VAL A 447 -0.58 -23.18 -18.22
C VAL A 447 0.85 -22.97 -18.72
N SER A 448 1.67 -24.02 -18.64
CA SER A 448 3.02 -24.02 -19.21
C SER A 448 3.23 -25.25 -20.07
N PHE A 449 3.81 -25.05 -21.25
CA PHE A 449 4.20 -26.11 -22.15
C PHE A 449 5.72 -26.07 -22.34
N HIS A 450 6.43 -27.12 -21.92
CA HIS A 450 7.89 -27.23 -21.98
C HIS A 450 8.30 -28.39 -22.89
N LEU A 451 8.97 -28.05 -23.98
CA LEU A 451 9.65 -29.01 -24.84
C LEU A 451 11.10 -29.15 -24.38
N ARG A 452 11.59 -30.38 -24.23
CA ARG A 452 13.00 -30.68 -23.95
C ARG A 452 13.51 -31.68 -24.98
N ASP A 453 14.48 -31.24 -25.78
CA ASP A 453 15.20 -32.08 -26.73
C ASP A 453 16.57 -32.43 -26.13
N TYR A 454 16.75 -33.68 -25.74
CA TYR A 454 17.99 -34.16 -25.14
C TYR A 454 19.05 -34.35 -26.24
N ARG A 455 20.27 -33.87 -25.99
CA ARG A 455 21.31 -33.69 -27.02
C ARG A 455 22.03 -34.98 -27.41
N HIS A 456 21.90 -36.02 -26.58
CA HIS A 456 22.61 -37.29 -26.75
C HIS A 456 21.63 -38.46 -26.83
N ARG A 457 22.06 -39.52 -27.50
CA ARG A 457 21.35 -40.79 -27.51
C ARG A 457 21.40 -41.38 -26.11
N HIS A 458 20.23 -41.71 -25.55
CA HIS A 458 20.15 -42.18 -24.18
C HIS A 458 20.85 -43.53 -24.04
N THR A 459 21.87 -43.61 -23.19
CA THR A 459 22.77 -44.78 -23.15
C THR A 459 22.16 -46.02 -22.50
N LEU A 460 21.18 -45.85 -21.60
CA LEU A 460 20.50 -46.94 -20.90
C LEU A 460 19.14 -47.32 -21.52
N LEU A 461 18.50 -46.41 -22.26
CA LEU A 461 17.12 -46.57 -22.71
C LEU A 461 16.96 -46.26 -24.21
N PRO A 462 16.00 -46.89 -24.90
CA PRO A 462 15.04 -47.88 -24.41
C PRO A 462 15.68 -49.27 -24.13
N GLU A 463 15.14 -50.04 -23.18
CA GLU A 463 15.67 -51.33 -22.69
C GLU A 463 16.05 -52.32 -23.82
N ARG A 464 15.30 -52.35 -24.92
CA ARG A 464 15.51 -53.28 -26.04
C ARG A 464 16.62 -52.85 -27.01
N ALA A 465 16.97 -51.57 -27.02
CA ALA A 465 18.00 -51.00 -27.89
C ALA A 465 18.62 -49.74 -27.25
N PRO A 466 19.41 -49.88 -26.17
CA PRO A 466 20.07 -48.75 -25.53
C PRO A 466 20.96 -47.98 -26.52
N GLY A 467 20.99 -46.65 -26.42
CA GLY A 467 21.74 -45.78 -27.34
C GLY A 467 21.11 -45.61 -28.72
N SER A 468 19.92 -46.15 -28.98
CA SER A 468 19.29 -46.05 -30.30
C SER A 468 18.50 -44.74 -30.51
N LEU A 469 18.08 -44.07 -29.44
CA LEU A 469 17.17 -42.92 -29.48
C LEU A 469 17.70 -41.75 -28.65
N GLU A 470 17.53 -40.54 -29.17
CA GLU A 470 17.58 -39.29 -28.39
C GLU A 470 16.22 -39.07 -27.70
N ARG A 471 16.25 -38.71 -26.41
CA ARG A 471 15.03 -38.46 -25.63
C ARG A 471 14.42 -37.11 -26.01
N ARG A 472 13.10 -37.07 -26.05
CA ARG A 472 12.30 -35.87 -26.28
C ARG A 472 11.08 -35.89 -25.38
N ASP A 473 10.93 -34.81 -24.62
CA ASP A 473 9.87 -34.67 -23.64
C ASP A 473 9.01 -33.45 -23.93
N ARG A 474 7.72 -33.59 -23.68
CA ARG A 474 6.71 -32.53 -23.75
C ARG A 474 5.96 -32.52 -22.43
N GLU A 475 6.24 -31.52 -21.62
CA GLU A 475 5.60 -31.34 -20.32
C GLU A 475 4.54 -30.25 -20.41
N LEU A 476 3.30 -30.60 -20.11
CA LEU A 476 2.18 -29.67 -19.98
C LEU A 476 1.75 -29.59 -18.52
N THR A 477 1.83 -28.40 -17.95
CA THR A 477 1.48 -28.13 -16.56
C THR A 477 0.31 -27.17 -16.51
N HIS A 478 -0.72 -27.51 -15.75
CA HIS A 478 -1.87 -26.67 -15.45
C HIS A 478 -1.89 -26.36 -13.96
N GLN A 479 -2.05 -25.10 -13.60
CA GLN A 479 -2.24 -24.67 -12.22
C GLN A 479 -3.50 -23.82 -12.11
N ALA A 480 -4.47 -24.29 -11.34
CA ALA A 480 -5.65 -23.54 -10.96
C ALA A 480 -5.55 -23.15 -9.48
N ARG A 481 -5.73 -21.86 -9.17
CA ARG A 481 -5.66 -21.33 -7.81
C ARG A 481 -6.90 -20.51 -7.47
N VAL A 482 -7.41 -20.71 -6.27
CA VAL A 482 -8.43 -19.87 -5.63
C VAL A 482 -7.85 -19.33 -4.34
N GLU A 483 -7.82 -18.02 -4.20
CA GLU A 483 -7.35 -17.32 -3.00
C GLU A 483 -8.50 -16.49 -2.44
N VAL A 484 -8.85 -16.76 -1.18
CA VAL A 484 -9.90 -16.06 -0.44
C VAL A 484 -9.21 -15.22 0.64
N PRO A 485 -9.14 -13.89 0.49
CA PRO A 485 -8.52 -13.04 1.50
C PRO A 485 -9.38 -13.03 2.78
N LEU A 486 -8.71 -13.12 3.93
CA LEU A 486 -9.30 -13.09 5.26
C LEU A 486 -8.78 -11.86 6.03
N SER A 487 -9.32 -11.61 7.22
CA SER A 487 -8.88 -10.48 8.05
C SER A 487 -7.45 -10.67 8.57
N ARG A 488 -6.77 -9.56 8.93
CA ARG A 488 -5.46 -9.55 9.60
C ARG A 488 -4.30 -10.21 8.82
N GLY A 489 -4.34 -10.12 7.50
CA GLY A 489 -3.27 -10.62 6.62
C GLY A 489 -3.32 -12.11 6.35
N PHE A 490 -4.39 -12.80 6.74
CA PHE A 490 -4.61 -14.20 6.40
C PHE A 490 -5.27 -14.36 5.03
N ALA A 491 -5.01 -15.48 4.35
CA ALA A 491 -5.70 -15.89 3.14
C ALA A 491 -5.87 -17.42 3.12
N LEU A 492 -7.04 -17.91 2.72
CA LEU A 492 -7.26 -19.33 2.44
C LEU A 492 -7.00 -19.58 0.96
N ILE A 493 -6.16 -20.58 0.65
CA ILE A 493 -5.72 -20.89 -0.70
C ILE A 493 -6.06 -22.34 -1.04
N GLY A 494 -6.76 -22.54 -2.15
CA GLY A 494 -6.90 -23.83 -2.81
C GLY A 494 -6.10 -23.84 -4.10
N ASP A 495 -5.20 -24.79 -4.25
CA ASP A 495 -4.37 -25.00 -5.44
C ASP A 495 -4.63 -26.39 -6.03
N TYR A 496 -4.73 -26.46 -7.35
CA TYR A 496 -4.73 -27.70 -8.11
C TYR A 496 -3.65 -27.62 -9.18
N LEU A 497 -2.70 -28.54 -9.14
CA LEU A 497 -1.60 -28.68 -10.08
C LEU A 497 -1.76 -30.01 -10.82
N ARG A 498 -1.79 -29.96 -12.16
CA ARG A 498 -1.72 -31.15 -13.02
C ARG A 498 -0.50 -31.04 -13.91
N THR A 499 0.33 -32.08 -13.92
CA THR A 499 1.48 -32.23 -14.82
C THR A 499 1.27 -33.45 -15.69
N VAL A 500 1.47 -33.28 -16.99
CA VAL A 500 1.46 -34.37 -17.98
C VAL A 500 2.79 -34.29 -18.73
N ASN A 501 3.66 -35.29 -18.57
CA ASN A 501 4.91 -35.40 -19.33
C ASN A 501 4.76 -36.52 -20.36
N ASP A 502 4.71 -36.15 -21.64
CA ASP A 502 4.74 -37.06 -22.78
C ASP A 502 6.20 -37.22 -23.24
N SER A 503 6.72 -38.45 -23.23
CA SER A 503 8.10 -38.74 -23.61
C SER A 503 8.16 -39.84 -24.66
N ASN A 504 9.07 -39.72 -25.63
CA ASN A 504 9.34 -40.81 -26.57
C ASN A 504 10.05 -42.02 -25.92
N ILE A 505 10.42 -41.94 -24.65
CA ILE A 505 10.93 -43.05 -23.85
C ILE A 505 9.91 -43.33 -22.72
N PRO A 506 9.22 -44.48 -22.74
CA PRO A 506 8.08 -44.75 -21.84
C PRO A 506 8.36 -44.66 -20.33
N SER A 507 9.62 -44.83 -19.89
CA SER A 507 9.99 -44.70 -18.47
C SER A 507 9.95 -43.27 -17.94
N PHE A 508 9.85 -42.26 -18.82
CA PHE A 508 9.74 -40.86 -18.45
C PHE A 508 8.35 -40.28 -18.71
N GLU A 509 7.43 -41.06 -19.29
CA GLU A 509 6.06 -40.63 -19.53
C GLU A 509 5.22 -40.78 -18.26
N TYR A 510 4.62 -39.71 -17.74
CA TYR A 510 3.79 -39.77 -16.52
C TYR A 510 2.72 -38.68 -16.46
N GLU A 511 1.69 -38.91 -15.65
CA GLU A 511 0.74 -37.90 -15.20
C GLU A 511 0.78 -37.77 -13.66
N ARG A 512 0.63 -36.55 -13.16
CA ARG A 512 0.59 -36.25 -11.72
C ARG A 512 -0.42 -35.14 -11.43
N ASN A 513 -1.18 -35.32 -10.36
CA ASN A 513 -2.14 -34.37 -9.83
C ASN A 513 -1.85 -34.10 -8.36
N VAL A 514 -1.71 -32.82 -8.01
CA VAL A 514 -1.56 -32.37 -6.63
C VAL A 514 -2.68 -31.39 -6.30
N VAL A 515 -3.43 -31.68 -5.24
CA VAL A 515 -4.46 -30.79 -4.70
C VAL A 515 -4.00 -30.32 -3.33
N THR A 516 -3.98 -29.00 -3.11
CA THR A 516 -3.49 -28.39 -1.88
C THR A 516 -4.54 -27.44 -1.31
N LEU A 517 -4.75 -27.50 0.00
CA LEU A 517 -5.52 -26.53 0.77
C LEU A 517 -4.63 -25.94 1.86
N SER A 518 -4.44 -24.63 1.87
CA SER A 518 -3.53 -23.97 2.81
C SER A 518 -4.08 -22.66 3.36
N LEU A 519 -3.64 -22.31 4.56
CA LEU A 519 -3.84 -21.03 5.20
C LEU A 519 -2.51 -20.29 5.19
N SER A 520 -2.47 -19.16 4.49
CA SER A 520 -1.31 -18.27 4.44
C SER A 520 -1.53 -17.04 5.31
N TRP A 521 -0.46 -16.50 5.86
CA TRP A 521 -0.43 -15.27 6.64
C TRP A 521 0.76 -14.41 6.23
N GLN A 522 0.54 -13.09 6.12
CA GLN A 522 1.57 -12.11 5.80
C GLN A 522 1.53 -10.91 6.75
N TYR A 523 2.70 -10.39 7.12
CA TYR A 523 2.90 -9.25 8.04
C TYR A 523 3.73 -8.11 7.46
#